data_AF-A0A7Z0EI36-F1
#
_entry.id   AF-A0A7Z0EI36-F1
#
_cell.length_a   1.000
_cell.length_b   1.000
_cell.length_c   1.000
_cell.angle_alpha   90.00
_cell.angle_beta   90.00
_cell.angle_gamma   90.00
#
_symmetry.space_group_name_H-M   'P 1'
#
loop_
_entity.id
_entity.type
_entity.pdbx_description
1 polymer ?
#
loop_
_entity_poly.entity_id
_entity_poly.type
_entity_poly.pdbx_seq_one_letter_code
_entity_poly.pdbx_strand_id
1 'polypeptide(L)'
;MIDAIEAIDWCSVPGPTDYYRPEAALEGLHDLARARGRTEAASAASHLAAGGIMHDHSGTVVPAAVPAAPLLLQIAQKRTSAAQAAALELVEDALNLHSWPGFARTRGQVRLCCAIADHVHARAPFLAGLGGPSRSLLATAREHWRADIEETCVEGSDTLVFGFLTGSLPGLSREVELGGTGIPKAATSLNLAALNPQCSGSNS
;
A
#
# COMPACT_ATOMS: atom_id res chain seq x y z
N MET A 1 0.15 -18.48 -8.99
CA MET A 1 -0.69 -17.25 -8.89
C MET A 1 -2.01 -17.63 -8.26
N ILE A 2 -2.76 -18.53 -8.88
CA ILE A 2 -3.92 -19.20 -8.26
C ILE A 2 -3.53 -19.82 -6.91
N ASP A 3 -2.47 -20.63 -6.87
CA ASP A 3 -1.96 -21.21 -5.61
C ASP A 3 -1.58 -20.16 -4.55
N ALA A 4 -1.18 -18.95 -4.97
CA ALA A 4 -0.83 -17.88 -4.04
C ALA A 4 -2.08 -17.17 -3.47
N ILE A 5 -3.18 -17.16 -4.22
CA ILE A 5 -4.48 -16.68 -3.74
C ILE A 5 -5.07 -17.71 -2.76
N GLU A 6 -4.98 -19.00 -3.09
CA GLU A 6 -5.49 -20.11 -2.27
C GLU A 6 -4.67 -20.35 -0.99
N ALA A 7 -3.39 -19.98 -0.98
CA ALA A 7 -2.53 -20.09 0.21
C ALA A 7 -2.90 -19.13 1.35
N ILE A 8 -3.75 -18.14 1.09
CA ILE A 8 -4.18 -17.16 2.09
C ILE A 8 -5.45 -17.68 2.77
N ASP A 9 -5.38 -17.85 4.09
CA ASP A 9 -6.56 -18.09 4.91
C ASP A 9 -7.32 -16.77 5.08
N TRP A 10 -8.17 -16.44 4.10
CA TRP A 10 -9.00 -15.25 4.07
C TRP A 10 -9.93 -15.16 5.29
N CYS A 11 -10.44 -16.29 5.79
CA CYS A 11 -11.31 -16.31 6.98
C CYS A 11 -10.56 -15.88 8.26
N SER A 12 -9.24 -16.03 8.30
CA SER A 12 -8.42 -15.57 9.43
C SER A 12 -8.11 -14.06 9.38
N VAL A 13 -8.35 -13.40 8.26
CA VAL A 13 -8.09 -11.96 8.12
C VAL A 13 -9.12 -11.20 8.95
N PRO A 14 -8.70 -10.29 9.85
CA PRO A 14 -9.66 -9.53 10.64
C PRO A 14 -10.46 -8.60 9.73
N GLY A 15 -11.74 -8.44 10.01
CA GLY A 15 -12.61 -7.51 9.29
C GLY A 15 -13.95 -7.32 9.99
N PRO A 16 -14.71 -6.29 9.58
CA PRO A 16 -16.07 -6.07 10.06
C PRO A 16 -16.97 -7.25 9.65
N THR A 17 -17.54 -7.97 10.62
CA THR A 17 -18.30 -9.23 10.36
C THR A 17 -19.44 -9.08 9.38
N ASP A 18 -20.12 -7.93 9.36
CA ASP A 18 -21.29 -7.70 8.49
C ASP A 18 -20.92 -7.23 7.07
N TYR A 19 -19.65 -6.93 6.81
CA TYR A 19 -19.20 -6.31 5.55
C TYR A 19 -18.00 -7.01 4.90
N TYR A 20 -17.10 -7.57 5.70
CA TYR A 20 -15.99 -8.34 5.16
C TYR A 20 -16.48 -9.73 4.74
N ARG A 21 -16.25 -10.05 3.46
CA ARG A 21 -16.65 -11.32 2.84
C ARG A 21 -15.41 -12.05 2.36
N PRO A 22 -14.84 -12.99 3.16
CA PRO A 22 -13.65 -13.75 2.78
C PRO A 22 -13.76 -14.44 1.42
N GLU A 23 -14.93 -15.00 1.12
CA GLU A 23 -15.21 -15.69 -0.13
C GLU A 23 -15.15 -14.73 -1.31
N ALA A 24 -15.63 -13.49 -1.15
CA ALA A 24 -15.56 -12.47 -2.18
C ALA A 24 -14.11 -12.05 -2.49
N ALA A 25 -13.23 -12.06 -1.49
CA ALA A 25 -11.80 -11.82 -1.68
C ALA A 25 -11.16 -12.94 -2.52
N LEU A 26 -11.42 -14.20 -2.14
CA LEU A 26 -10.90 -15.38 -2.84
C LEU A 26 -11.43 -15.48 -4.27
N GLU A 27 -12.76 -15.49 -4.43
CA GLU A 27 -13.45 -15.66 -5.72
C GLU A 27 -13.16 -14.49 -6.65
N GLY A 28 -13.24 -13.25 -6.15
CA GLY A 28 -12.97 -12.06 -6.94
C GLY A 28 -11.52 -12.02 -7.48
N LEU A 29 -10.53 -12.42 -6.66
CA LEU A 29 -9.14 -12.54 -7.13
C LEU A 29 -8.98 -13.68 -8.13
N HIS A 30 -9.67 -14.81 -7.93
CA HIS A 30 -9.69 -15.94 -8.86
C HIS A 30 -10.26 -15.55 -10.23
N ASP A 31 -11.37 -14.84 -10.23
CA ASP A 31 -12.08 -14.42 -11.42
C ASP A 31 -11.29 -13.35 -12.16
N LEU A 32 -10.77 -12.34 -11.45
CA LEU A 32 -9.93 -11.31 -12.05
C LEU A 32 -8.64 -11.92 -12.63
N ALA A 33 -8.06 -12.90 -11.94
CA ALA A 33 -6.90 -13.65 -12.43
C ALA A 33 -7.20 -14.48 -13.69
N ARG A 34 -8.46 -14.85 -13.96
CA ARG A 34 -8.88 -15.65 -15.13
C ARG A 34 -9.58 -14.83 -16.21
N ALA A 35 -9.92 -13.57 -15.93
CA ALA A 35 -10.65 -12.69 -16.83
C ALA A 35 -9.94 -12.55 -18.19
N ARG A 36 -10.72 -12.75 -19.26
CA ARG A 36 -10.32 -12.68 -20.66
C ARG A 36 -10.84 -11.41 -21.33
N GLY A 37 -11.84 -10.77 -20.76
CA GLY A 37 -12.48 -9.56 -21.30
C GLY A 37 -12.83 -8.52 -20.25
N ARG A 38 -13.30 -7.36 -20.73
CA ARG A 38 -13.67 -6.21 -19.89
C ARG A 38 -14.81 -6.51 -18.92
N THR A 39 -15.86 -7.18 -19.39
CA THR A 39 -17.02 -7.52 -18.55
C THR A 39 -16.64 -8.46 -17.40
N GLU A 40 -15.82 -9.48 -17.67
CA GLU A 40 -15.33 -10.41 -16.64
C GLU A 40 -14.45 -9.69 -15.62
N ALA A 41 -13.52 -8.84 -16.09
CA ALA A 41 -12.65 -8.06 -15.21
C ALA A 41 -13.45 -7.08 -14.33
N ALA A 42 -14.43 -6.38 -14.90
CA ALA A 42 -15.31 -5.47 -14.17
C ALA A 42 -16.17 -6.22 -13.13
N SER A 43 -16.75 -7.36 -13.51
CA SER A 43 -17.54 -8.18 -12.58
C SER A 43 -16.69 -8.67 -11.40
N ALA A 44 -15.47 -9.13 -11.68
CA ALA A 44 -14.55 -9.57 -10.63
C ALA A 44 -14.12 -8.40 -9.72
N ALA A 45 -13.87 -7.22 -10.29
CA ALA A 45 -13.54 -6.03 -9.52
C ALA A 45 -14.71 -5.57 -8.63
N SER A 46 -15.94 -5.56 -9.15
CA SER A 46 -17.13 -5.29 -8.33
C SER A 46 -17.29 -6.30 -7.20
N HIS A 47 -16.97 -7.57 -7.42
CA HIS A 47 -17.01 -8.58 -6.36
C HIS A 47 -15.99 -8.27 -5.24
N LEU A 48 -14.77 -7.89 -5.61
CA LEU A 48 -13.73 -7.46 -4.66
C LEU A 48 -14.13 -6.18 -3.91
N ALA A 49 -14.83 -5.26 -4.58
CA ALA A 49 -15.30 -4.00 -4.03
C ALA A 49 -16.58 -4.11 -3.18
N ALA A 50 -17.29 -5.24 -3.23
CA ALA A 50 -18.51 -5.52 -2.47
C ALA A 50 -18.24 -6.23 -1.13
N GLY A 51 -17.06 -6.01 -0.53
CA GLY A 51 -16.68 -6.57 0.77
C GLY A 51 -15.48 -7.52 0.74
N GLY A 52 -14.88 -7.80 -0.42
CA GLY A 52 -13.70 -8.67 -0.52
C GLY A 52 -12.43 -7.99 0.01
N ILE A 53 -12.13 -6.78 -0.47
CA ILE A 53 -10.97 -5.99 -0.03
C ILE A 53 -11.34 -4.56 0.37
N MET A 54 -12.50 -4.11 -0.07
CA MET A 54 -13.10 -2.83 0.27
C MET A 54 -14.62 -2.98 0.18
N HIS A 55 -15.34 -1.96 0.65
CA HIS A 55 -16.77 -1.81 0.49
C HIS A 55 -17.04 -0.45 -0.15
N ASP A 56 -17.20 -0.45 -1.48
CA ASP A 56 -17.33 0.76 -2.31
C ASP A 56 -18.47 1.69 -1.85
N HIS A 57 -19.62 1.12 -1.50
CA HIS A 57 -20.78 1.86 -1.01
C HIS A 57 -20.52 2.60 0.29
N SER A 58 -19.61 2.08 1.13
CA SER A 58 -19.19 2.75 2.37
C SER A 58 -17.96 3.63 2.18
N GLY A 59 -17.30 3.55 1.00
CA GLY A 59 -16.02 4.22 0.76
C GLY A 59 -14.92 3.74 1.72
N THR A 60 -14.94 2.46 2.09
CA THR A 60 -14.04 1.92 3.11
C THR A 60 -13.18 0.76 2.63
N VAL A 61 -11.91 0.77 3.01
CA VAL A 61 -10.98 -0.37 2.82
C VAL A 61 -10.96 -1.25 4.07
N VAL A 62 -10.89 -2.57 3.86
CA VAL A 62 -10.78 -3.57 4.95
C VAL A 62 -9.40 -4.23 4.96
N PRO A 63 -8.98 -4.87 6.08
CA PRO A 63 -7.61 -5.41 6.19
C PRO A 63 -7.20 -6.41 5.11
N ALA A 64 -8.16 -7.09 4.47
CA ALA A 64 -7.90 -8.00 3.35
C ALA A 64 -7.26 -7.35 2.12
N ALA A 65 -7.36 -6.02 1.96
CA ALA A 65 -6.65 -5.29 0.91
C ALA A 65 -5.13 -5.42 0.99
N VAL A 66 -4.56 -5.57 2.19
CA VAL A 66 -3.11 -5.70 2.38
C VAL A 66 -2.57 -6.98 1.73
N PRO A 67 -3.04 -8.20 2.09
CA PRO A 67 -2.61 -9.42 1.42
C PRO A 67 -3.06 -9.51 -0.05
N ALA A 68 -4.15 -8.83 -0.45
CA ALA A 68 -4.60 -8.80 -1.84
C ALA A 68 -3.73 -7.91 -2.75
N ALA A 69 -3.21 -6.78 -2.27
CA ALA A 69 -2.40 -5.84 -3.04
C ALA A 69 -1.24 -6.50 -3.84
N PRO A 70 -0.38 -7.36 -3.26
CA PRO A 70 0.69 -8.01 -4.03
C PRO A 70 0.17 -9.02 -5.05
N LEU A 71 -1.05 -9.56 -4.89
CA LEU A 71 -1.70 -10.44 -5.87
C LEU A 71 -2.29 -9.64 -7.03
N LEU A 72 -2.95 -8.52 -6.74
CA LEU A 72 -3.45 -7.58 -7.75
C LEU A 72 -2.31 -7.03 -8.62
N LEU A 73 -1.20 -6.63 -8.00
CA LEU A 73 -0.02 -6.16 -8.75
C LEU A 73 0.61 -7.27 -9.62
N GLN A 74 0.54 -8.55 -9.19
CA GLN A 74 0.95 -9.68 -10.03
C GLN A 74 -0.01 -9.95 -11.19
N ILE A 75 -1.32 -9.79 -10.96
CA ILE A 75 -2.34 -9.88 -12.01
C ILE A 75 -2.09 -8.79 -13.07
N ALA A 76 -1.84 -7.55 -12.63
CA ALA A 76 -1.51 -6.43 -13.50
C ALA A 76 -0.25 -6.68 -14.35
N GLN A 77 0.71 -7.47 -13.87
CA GLN A 77 1.91 -7.83 -14.61
C GLN A 77 1.68 -8.88 -15.71
N LYS A 78 0.68 -9.77 -15.56
CA LYS A 78 0.56 -10.99 -16.37
C LYS A 78 -0.60 -10.99 -17.37
N ARG A 79 -1.53 -10.03 -17.30
CA ARG A 79 -2.83 -10.12 -17.96
C ARG A 79 -3.12 -9.00 -18.95
N THR A 80 -4.21 -9.18 -19.70
CA THR A 80 -4.71 -8.25 -20.73
C THR A 80 -5.00 -6.87 -20.15
N SER A 81 -5.12 -5.87 -21.02
CA SER A 81 -5.32 -4.47 -20.61
C SER A 81 -6.54 -4.25 -19.69
N ALA A 82 -7.58 -5.10 -19.77
CA ALA A 82 -8.76 -4.99 -18.93
C ALA A 82 -8.52 -5.44 -17.48
N ALA A 83 -8.01 -6.66 -17.28
CA ALA A 83 -7.70 -7.16 -15.94
C ALA A 83 -6.56 -6.37 -15.29
N GLN A 84 -5.59 -5.92 -16.11
CA GLN A 84 -4.54 -5.02 -15.67
C GLN A 84 -5.10 -3.69 -15.16
N ALA A 85 -5.97 -3.02 -15.94
CA ALA A 85 -6.57 -1.76 -15.52
C ALA A 85 -7.37 -1.91 -14.23
N ALA A 86 -8.26 -2.91 -14.15
CA ALA A 86 -9.06 -3.19 -12.97
C ALA A 86 -8.19 -3.50 -11.73
N ALA A 87 -7.11 -4.27 -11.89
CA ALA A 87 -6.22 -4.57 -10.78
C ALA A 87 -5.46 -3.32 -10.27
N LEU A 88 -5.03 -2.42 -11.17
CA LEU A 88 -4.37 -1.17 -10.77
C LEU A 88 -5.37 -0.21 -10.10
N GLU A 89 -6.58 -0.10 -10.63
CA GLU A 89 -7.67 0.72 -10.07
C GLU A 89 -8.03 0.27 -8.66
N LEU A 90 -8.22 -1.04 -8.43
CA LEU A 90 -8.50 -1.58 -7.08
C LEU A 90 -7.39 -1.29 -6.06
N VAL A 91 -6.11 -1.28 -6.49
CA VAL A 91 -5.00 -0.93 -5.59
C VAL A 91 -5.00 0.57 -5.30
N GLU A 92 -5.28 1.40 -6.31
CA GLU A 92 -5.38 2.85 -6.16
C GLU A 92 -6.55 3.24 -5.25
N ASP A 93 -7.73 2.64 -5.43
CA ASP A 93 -8.88 2.82 -4.55
C ASP A 93 -8.56 2.42 -3.12
N ALA A 94 -7.91 1.26 -2.92
CA ALA A 94 -7.52 0.81 -1.58
C ALA A 94 -6.53 1.77 -0.88
N LEU A 95 -5.75 2.55 -1.62
CA LEU A 95 -4.90 3.62 -1.05
C LEU A 95 -5.70 4.88 -0.71
N ASN A 96 -6.70 5.22 -1.51
CA ASN A 96 -7.46 6.46 -1.40
C ASN A 96 -8.67 6.38 -0.44
N LEU A 97 -9.20 5.18 -0.21
CA LEU A 97 -10.34 4.98 0.68
C LEU A 97 -9.95 5.02 2.17
N HIS A 98 -10.90 5.41 3.01
CA HIS A 98 -10.71 5.40 4.45
C HIS A 98 -10.74 3.96 4.98
N SER A 99 -9.95 3.63 5.99
CA SER A 99 -10.08 2.32 6.62
C SER A 99 -11.40 2.18 7.38
N TRP A 100 -11.95 0.97 7.41
CA TRP A 100 -13.08 0.66 8.29
C TRP A 100 -12.76 1.00 9.77
N PRO A 101 -13.66 1.67 10.52
CA PRO A 101 -13.43 2.00 11.93
C PRO A 101 -13.05 0.77 12.78
N GLY A 102 -11.96 0.86 13.53
CA GLY A 102 -11.43 -0.26 14.33
C GLY A 102 -10.54 -1.23 13.56
N PHE A 103 -10.41 -1.10 12.24
CA PHE A 103 -9.59 -1.95 11.38
C PHE A 103 -8.56 -1.17 10.56
N ALA A 104 -8.12 0.00 11.05
CA ALA A 104 -7.18 0.87 10.35
C ALA A 104 -5.75 0.33 10.22
N ARG A 105 -5.46 -0.80 10.87
CA ARG A 105 -4.10 -1.33 11.01
C ARG A 105 -4.03 -2.82 10.75
N THR A 106 -2.87 -3.23 10.27
CA THR A 106 -2.45 -4.64 10.21
C THR A 106 -2.21 -5.18 11.64
N ARG A 107 -2.06 -6.50 11.78
CA ARG A 107 -1.64 -7.12 13.05
C ARG A 107 -0.30 -6.54 13.56
N GLY A 108 0.61 -6.20 12.64
CA GLY A 108 1.88 -5.54 12.93
C GLY A 108 1.78 -4.03 13.22
N GLN A 109 0.57 -3.49 13.45
CA GLN A 109 0.30 -2.09 13.79
C GLN A 109 0.63 -1.05 12.71
N VAL A 110 0.98 -1.49 11.51
CA VAL A 110 1.15 -0.61 10.33
C VAL A 110 -0.24 -0.21 9.79
N ARG A 111 -0.44 1.07 9.44
CA ARG A 111 -1.66 1.54 8.78
C ARG A 111 -1.88 0.80 7.45
N LEU A 112 -3.13 0.44 7.13
CA LEU A 112 -3.43 -0.33 5.93
C LEU A 112 -2.90 0.33 4.65
N CYS A 113 -3.15 1.63 4.47
CA CYS A 113 -2.69 2.37 3.30
C CYS A 113 -1.16 2.35 3.14
N CYS A 114 -0.40 2.45 4.24
CA CYS A 114 1.05 2.34 4.22
C CYS A 114 1.52 0.91 3.85
N ALA A 115 0.88 -0.13 4.40
CA ALA A 115 1.22 -1.51 4.06
C ALA A 115 0.93 -1.85 2.58
N ILE A 116 -0.15 -1.29 2.02
CA ILE A 116 -0.46 -1.42 0.59
C ILE A 116 0.56 -0.64 -0.25
N ALA A 117 0.90 0.59 0.14
CA ALA A 117 1.89 1.41 -0.54
C ALA A 117 3.28 0.74 -0.58
N ASP A 118 3.69 0.06 0.50
CA ASP A 118 4.94 -0.73 0.54
C ASP A 118 4.98 -1.76 -0.61
N HIS A 119 3.85 -2.42 -0.91
CA HIS A 119 3.77 -3.36 -2.03
C HIS A 119 3.86 -2.69 -3.41
N VAL A 120 3.36 -1.46 -3.54
CA VAL A 120 3.47 -0.63 -4.74
C VAL A 120 4.91 -0.18 -4.94
N HIS A 121 5.56 0.34 -3.89
CA HIS A 121 6.96 0.75 -3.90
C HIS A 121 7.89 -0.39 -4.31
N ALA A 122 7.70 -1.58 -3.74
CA ALA A 122 8.46 -2.78 -4.09
C ALA A 122 8.35 -3.18 -5.57
N ARG A 123 7.33 -2.69 -6.29
CA ARG A 123 7.09 -2.95 -7.72
C ARG A 123 7.20 -1.70 -8.58
N ALA A 124 7.70 -0.59 -8.04
CA ALA A 124 7.80 0.68 -8.74
C ALA A 124 8.53 0.61 -10.10
N PRO A 125 9.66 -0.14 -10.25
CA PRO A 125 10.33 -0.25 -11.54
C PRO A 125 9.45 -0.86 -12.64
N PHE A 126 8.64 -1.86 -12.29
CA PHE A 126 7.70 -2.48 -13.22
C PHE A 126 6.55 -1.53 -13.56
N LEU A 127 5.96 -0.91 -12.53
CA LEU A 127 4.83 0.02 -12.66
C LEU A 127 5.19 1.23 -13.53
N ALA A 128 6.42 1.75 -13.43
CA ALA A 128 6.89 2.86 -14.26
C ALA A 128 6.78 2.57 -15.78
N GLY A 129 6.81 1.30 -16.19
CA GLY A 129 6.68 0.88 -17.58
C GLY A 129 5.25 0.78 -18.13
N LEU A 130 4.20 0.93 -17.30
CA LEU A 130 2.81 0.61 -17.69
C LEU A 130 1.98 1.81 -18.17
N GLY A 131 2.53 3.03 -18.16
CA GLY A 131 1.85 4.22 -18.69
C GLY A 131 0.93 4.93 -17.69
N GLY A 132 -0.14 5.56 -18.21
CA GLY A 132 -0.97 6.54 -17.48
C GLY A 132 -1.52 6.09 -16.12
N PRO A 133 -2.35 5.04 -16.07
CA PRO A 133 -2.94 4.56 -14.81
C PRO A 133 -1.90 4.24 -13.74
N SER A 134 -0.79 3.62 -14.14
CA SER A 134 0.28 3.29 -13.21
C SER A 134 1.05 4.51 -12.68
N ARG A 135 1.06 5.64 -13.40
CA ARG A 135 1.66 6.88 -12.90
C ARG A 135 0.84 7.50 -11.77
N SER A 136 -0.49 7.43 -11.86
CA SER A 136 -1.39 7.90 -10.80
C SER A 136 -1.17 7.09 -9.53
N LEU A 137 -1.24 5.76 -9.65
CA LEU A 137 -0.94 4.85 -8.54
C LEU A 137 0.44 5.11 -7.89
N LEU A 138 1.49 5.31 -8.69
CA LEU A 138 2.83 5.63 -8.16
C LEU A 138 2.88 7.00 -7.47
N ALA A 139 2.10 7.98 -7.94
CA ALA A 139 2.01 9.29 -7.29
C ALA A 139 1.29 9.17 -5.93
N THR A 140 0.16 8.48 -5.88
CA THR A 140 -0.58 8.21 -4.63
C THR A 140 0.30 7.45 -3.63
N ALA A 141 0.96 6.37 -4.07
CA ALA A 141 1.83 5.59 -3.18
C ALA A 141 3.01 6.42 -2.61
N ARG A 142 3.51 7.42 -3.34
CA ARG A 142 4.58 8.31 -2.84
C ARG A 142 4.17 9.17 -1.65
N GLU A 143 2.89 9.47 -1.48
CA GLU A 143 2.39 10.18 -0.29
C GLU A 143 2.48 9.33 0.98
N HIS A 144 2.60 8.00 0.81
CA HIS A 144 2.88 7.05 1.87
C HIS A 144 4.37 6.74 1.88
N TRP A 145 5.06 7.31 2.87
CA TRP A 145 6.49 7.14 3.03
C TRP A 145 6.83 6.35 4.28
N ARG A 146 7.99 5.72 4.25
CA ARG A 146 8.56 4.94 5.34
C ARG A 146 10.05 5.22 5.40
N ALA A 147 10.55 5.50 6.60
CA ALA A 147 11.99 5.61 6.85
C ALA A 147 12.43 4.39 7.65
N ASP A 148 13.32 3.59 7.09
CA ASP A 148 14.02 2.52 7.81
C ASP A 148 15.31 3.10 8.38
N ILE A 149 15.37 3.18 9.71
CA ILE A 149 16.47 3.80 10.45
C ILE A 149 17.56 2.76 10.70
N GLU A 150 18.77 3.03 10.23
CA GLU A 150 19.93 2.16 10.44
C GLU A 150 20.81 2.66 11.59
N GLU A 151 20.96 3.99 11.70
CA GLU A 151 21.79 4.61 12.72
C GLU A 151 21.13 5.88 13.27
N THR A 152 21.31 6.11 14.56
CA THR A 152 20.97 7.37 15.21
C THR A 152 22.20 7.95 15.89
N CYS A 153 22.43 9.24 15.72
CA CYS A 153 23.51 9.98 16.36
C CYS A 153 22.91 11.16 17.14
N VAL A 154 23.43 11.44 18.34
CA VAL A 154 23.03 12.58 19.14
C VAL A 154 24.05 13.69 18.95
N GLU A 155 23.63 14.83 18.43
CA GLU A 155 24.47 16.02 18.24
C GLU A 155 23.90 17.17 19.05
N GLY A 156 24.48 17.43 20.23
CA GLY A 156 23.95 18.43 21.16
C GLY A 156 22.56 18.06 21.70
N SER A 157 21.55 18.88 21.42
CA SER A 157 20.14 18.61 21.74
C SER A 157 19.40 17.84 20.64
N ASP A 158 20.05 17.62 19.50
CA ASP A 158 19.42 17.11 18.30
C ASP A 158 19.74 15.64 18.09
N THR A 159 18.86 14.93 17.36
CA THR A 159 19.08 13.54 16.95
C THR A 159 19.13 13.47 15.44
N LEU A 160 20.29 13.08 14.90
CA LEU A 160 20.47 12.72 13.50
C LEU A 160 20.04 11.27 13.29
N VAL A 161 19.37 11.03 12.17
CA VAL A 161 18.85 9.71 11.79
C VAL A 161 19.37 9.41 10.38
N PHE A 162 20.09 8.30 10.24
CA PHE A 162 20.57 7.80 8.96
C PHE A 162 19.79 6.54 8.59
N GLY A 163 19.41 6.43 7.32
CA GLY A 163 18.60 5.31 6.87
C GLY A 163 18.07 5.48 5.44
N PHE A 164 17.17 4.58 5.08
CA PHE A 164 16.55 4.55 3.76
C PHE A 164 15.13 5.11 3.82
N LEU A 165 14.81 5.98 2.86
CA LEU A 165 13.47 6.48 2.66
C LEU A 165 12.82 5.78 1.47
N THR A 166 11.65 5.20 1.71
CA THR A 166 10.72 4.80 0.66
C THR A 166 9.58 5.81 0.60
N GLY A 167 9.13 6.20 -0.60
CA GLY A 167 8.13 7.25 -0.80
C GLY A 167 8.73 8.67 -0.81
N SER A 168 7.87 9.68 -0.66
CA SER A 168 8.26 11.09 -0.64
C SER A 168 7.99 11.70 0.74
N LEU A 169 8.96 12.44 1.27
CA LEU A 169 8.74 13.21 2.49
C LEU A 169 7.67 14.29 2.26
N PRO A 170 6.84 14.58 3.28
CA PRO A 170 5.91 15.68 3.19
C PRO A 170 6.69 17.00 3.14
N GLY A 171 6.27 17.92 2.27
CA GLY A 171 6.89 19.25 2.16
C GLY A 171 6.65 20.17 3.38
N LEU A 172 5.94 19.69 4.39
CA LEU A 172 5.61 20.39 5.63
C LEU A 172 5.83 19.45 6.81
N SER A 173 6.10 20.00 7.99
CA SER A 173 6.12 19.22 9.24
C SER A 173 4.81 18.46 9.41
N ARG A 174 4.92 17.15 9.64
CA ARG A 174 3.79 16.24 9.88
C ARG A 174 4.08 15.42 11.13
N GLU A 175 3.02 14.98 11.78
CA GLU A 175 3.12 13.93 12.79
C GLU A 175 3.61 12.64 12.15
N VAL A 176 4.54 11.96 12.83
CA VAL A 176 5.09 10.69 12.37
C VAL A 176 4.93 9.65 13.46
N GLU A 177 4.69 8.41 13.04
CA GLU A 177 4.63 7.28 13.95
C GLU A 177 5.95 6.54 13.90
N LEU A 178 6.62 6.43 15.04
CA LEU A 178 7.83 5.64 15.17
C LEU A 178 7.46 4.19 15.45
N GLY A 179 7.66 3.32 14.46
CA GLY A 179 7.53 1.88 14.58
C GLY A 179 8.82 1.26 15.13
N GLY A 180 8.70 0.42 16.16
CA GLY A 180 9.75 -0.45 16.70
C GLY A 180 9.11 -1.71 17.29
N THR A 181 9.85 -2.56 18.00
CA THR A 181 9.30 -3.77 18.68
C THR A 181 8.34 -3.45 19.84
N GLY A 182 7.78 -2.24 19.90
CA GLY A 182 6.88 -1.75 20.94
C GLY A 182 5.74 -0.89 20.38
N ILE A 183 4.98 -0.28 21.27
CA ILE A 183 3.81 0.54 20.93
C ILE A 183 4.27 1.75 20.09
N PRO A 184 3.61 2.05 18.94
CA PRO A 184 3.89 3.24 18.15
C PRO A 184 3.85 4.49 19.03
N LYS A 185 4.94 5.27 19.03
CA LYS A 185 4.95 6.59 19.68
C LYS A 185 4.66 7.64 18.61
N ALA A 186 3.69 8.49 18.88
CA ALA A 186 3.51 9.72 18.13
C ALA A 186 4.72 10.62 18.40
N ALA A 187 5.49 10.94 17.36
CA ALA A 187 6.42 12.05 17.41
C ALA A 187 5.68 13.30 16.95
N THR A 188 5.67 14.32 17.81
CA THR A 188 4.87 15.54 17.62
C THR A 188 5.40 16.41 16.48
N SER A 189 6.66 16.22 16.07
CA SER A 189 7.23 16.81 14.87
C SER A 189 8.52 16.09 14.49
N LEU A 190 8.72 15.88 13.19
CA LEU A 190 10.00 15.48 12.62
C LEU A 190 10.42 16.56 11.63
N ASN A 191 11.41 17.37 12.02
CA ASN A 191 12.03 18.33 11.12
C ASN A 191 13.06 17.60 10.25
N LEU A 192 12.62 17.12 9.10
CA LEU A 192 13.52 16.51 8.12
C LEU A 192 14.09 17.60 7.22
N ALA A 193 15.30 18.05 7.53
CA ALA A 193 16.13 18.71 6.54
C ALA A 193 16.80 17.62 5.70
N ALA A 194 16.39 17.45 4.44
CA ALA A 194 17.18 16.69 3.49
C ALA A 194 18.51 17.45 3.30
N LEU A 195 19.59 16.94 3.89
CA LEU A 195 20.92 17.43 3.60
C LEU A 195 21.20 17.07 2.14
N ASN A 196 21.10 18.04 1.24
CA ASN A 196 21.67 17.90 -0.09
C ASN A 196 23.16 17.64 0.12
N PRO A 197 23.73 16.53 -0.39
CA PRO A 197 25.18 16.39 -0.44
C PRO A 197 25.66 17.37 -1.51
N GLN A 198 25.79 18.65 -1.16
CA GLN A 198 26.64 19.54 -1.93
C GLN A 198 28.05 19.01 -1.75
N CYS A 199 28.59 18.52 -2.87
CA CYS A 199 29.94 18.05 -3.06
C CYS A 199 30.93 18.78 -2.15
N SER A 200 31.51 18.05 -1.19
CA SER A 200 32.81 18.39 -0.63
C SER A 200 33.81 18.34 -1.79
N GLY A 201 34.12 19.51 -2.34
CA GLY A 201 34.91 19.61 -3.56
C GLY A 201 35.45 21.02 -3.82
N SER A 202 36.23 21.54 -2.89
CA SER A 202 37.30 22.48 -3.24
C SER A 202 38.44 22.37 -2.22
N ASN A 203 39.35 21.44 -2.50
CA ASN A 203 40.75 21.62 -2.14
C ASN A 203 41.33 22.65 -3.11
N SER A 204 41.81 23.78 -2.58
CA SER A 204 42.94 24.58 -3.09
C SER A 204 43.37 25.52 -1.98
#